data_AF-A0A0A3XVI8-F1
#
_entry.id   AF-A0A0A3XVI8-F1
#
_cell.length_a   1.000
_cell.length_b   1.000
_cell.length_c   1.000
_cell.angle_alpha   90.00
_cell.angle_beta   90.00
_cell.angle_gamma   90.00
#
_symmetry.space_group_name_H-M   'P 1'
#
loop_
_entity.id
_entity.type
_entity.pdbx_description
1 polymer ?
#
loop_
_entity_poly.entity_id
_entity_poly.type
_entity_poly.pdbx_seq_one_letter_code
_entity_poly.pdbx_strand_id
1 'polypeptide(L)'
;MNDEALELDISIARDCLDRTYIQHGRRMRDLSDADLCDAWVRGMLKWLNCRTDCQLLDDAGSELRLRRLEPPHQQAGSTILSPSSF
;
A
#
# COMPACT_ATOMS: atom_id res chain seq x y z
N MET A 1 4.13 26.81 0.62
CA MET A 1 3.12 25.76 0.91
C MET A 1 3.78 24.88 1.96
N ASN A 2 3.26 24.86 3.19
CA ASN A 2 3.98 24.30 4.34
C ASN A 2 4.02 22.77 4.23
N ASP A 3 5.22 22.20 4.11
CA ASP A 3 5.44 20.76 4.08
C ASP A 3 4.82 20.06 5.31
N GLU A 4 4.82 20.74 6.47
CA GLU A 4 4.18 20.25 7.71
C GLU A 4 2.67 20.01 7.57
N ALA A 5 1.95 20.84 6.80
CA ALA A 5 0.51 20.67 6.62
C ALA A 5 0.22 19.46 5.73
N LEU A 6 1.05 19.23 4.70
CA LEU A 6 0.93 18.08 3.82
C LEU A 6 1.23 16.77 4.57
N GLU A 7 2.25 16.77 5.44
CA GLU A 7 2.57 15.62 6.28
C GLU A 7 1.43 15.27 7.24
N LEU A 8 0.81 16.29 7.84
CA LEU A 8 -0.33 16.11 8.72
C LEU A 8 -1.53 15.50 7.98
N ASP A 9 -1.86 16.02 6.79
CA ASP A 9 -2.95 15.51 5.96
C ASP A 9 -2.71 14.05 5.54
N ILE A 10 -1.47 13.72 5.16
CA ILE A 10 -1.07 12.34 4.82
C ILE A 10 -1.22 11.43 6.04
N SER A 11 -0.81 11.89 7.23
CA SER A 11 -0.95 11.11 8.46
C SER A 11 -2.42 10.85 8.79
N ILE A 12 -3.28 11.85 8.69
CA ILE A 12 -4.73 11.73 8.94
C ILE A 12 -5.36 10.75 7.93
N ALA A 13 -4.99 10.85 6.66
CA ALA A 13 -5.49 9.95 5.63
C ALA A 13 -5.10 8.48 5.92
N ARG A 14 -3.85 8.23 6.34
CA ARG A 14 -3.37 6.89 6.73
C ARG A 14 -4.15 6.33 7.92
N ASP A 15 -4.36 7.12 8.96
CA ASP A 15 -5.14 6.71 10.14
C ASP A 15 -6.58 6.36 9.77
N CYS A 16 -7.21 7.13 8.87
CA CYS A 16 -8.56 6.84 8.38
C CYS A 16 -8.61 5.51 7.60
N LEU A 17 -7.61 5.22 6.76
CA LEU A 17 -7.52 3.96 6.03
C LEU A 17 -7.37 2.78 6.98
N ASP A 18 -6.48 2.87 7.97
CA ASP A 18 -6.24 1.82 8.95
C ASP A 18 -7.52 1.52 9.75
N ARG A 19 -8.24 2.56 10.18
CA ARG A 19 -9.53 2.42 10.88
C ARG A 19 -10.58 1.75 9.99
N THR A 20 -10.70 2.16 8.73
CA THR A 20 -11.67 1.61 7.79
C THR A 20 -11.39 0.13 7.54
N TYR A 21 -10.13 -0.22 7.32
CA TYR A 21 -9.69 -1.60 7.13
C TYR A 21 -9.96 -2.49 8.35
N ILE A 22 -9.74 -1.95 9.57
CA ILE A 22 -10.11 -2.65 10.82
C ILE A 22 -11.62 -2.85 10.91
N GLN A 23 -12.43 -1.83 10.60
CA GLN A 23 -13.89 -1.91 10.62
C GLN A 23 -14.44 -2.94 9.61
N HIS A 24 -13.75 -3.12 8.49
CA HIS A 24 -14.08 -4.13 7.49
C HIS A 24 -13.57 -5.55 7.84
N GLY A 25 -13.00 -5.75 9.03
CA GLY A 25 -12.68 -7.07 9.57
C GLY A 25 -11.28 -7.59 9.26
N ARG A 26 -10.35 -6.73 8.83
CA ARG A 26 -8.95 -7.09 8.53
C ARG A 26 -8.79 -8.31 7.61
N ARG A 27 -9.26 -8.18 6.37
CA ARG A 27 -9.31 -9.28 5.38
C ARG A 27 -7.96 -9.96 5.10
N MET A 28 -6.83 -9.29 5.36
CA MET A 28 -5.48 -9.80 5.13
C MET A 28 -4.76 -10.26 6.40
N ARG A 29 -5.47 -10.31 7.54
CA ARG A 29 -4.91 -10.72 8.84
C ARG A 29 -4.24 -12.10 8.81
N ASP A 30 -4.77 -13.03 8.03
CA ASP A 30 -4.29 -14.41 8.02
C ASP A 30 -3.22 -14.67 6.95
N LEU A 31 -2.88 -13.66 6.14
CA LEU A 31 -1.78 -13.78 5.18
C LEU A 31 -0.44 -13.80 5.90
N SER A 32 0.51 -14.58 5.36
CA SER A 32 1.91 -14.48 5.77
C SER A 32 2.48 -13.11 5.40
N ASP A 33 3.57 -12.69 6.06
CA ASP A 33 4.20 -11.41 5.75
C ASP A 33 4.69 -11.36 4.29
N ALA A 34 5.13 -12.50 3.74
CA ALA A 34 5.54 -12.61 2.34
C ALA A 34 4.36 -12.43 1.38
N ASP A 35 3.23 -13.10 1.64
CA ASP A 35 2.02 -12.98 0.82
C ASP A 35 1.41 -11.58 0.91
N LEU A 36 1.51 -10.94 2.08
CA LEU A 36 1.07 -9.57 2.30
C LEU A 36 1.92 -8.57 1.50
N CYS A 37 3.25 -8.74 1.49
CA CYS A 37 4.15 -7.94 0.66
C CYS A 37 3.83 -8.12 -0.83
N ASP A 38 3.59 -9.35 -1.30
CA ASP A 38 3.21 -9.62 -2.69
C ASP A 38 1.87 -8.98 -3.06
N ALA A 39 0.88 -9.05 -2.16
CA ALA A 39 -0.42 -8.38 -2.35
C ALA A 39 -0.26 -6.85 -2.48
N TRP A 40 0.61 -6.25 -1.66
CA TRP A 40 0.92 -4.82 -1.75
C TRP A 40 1.59 -4.47 -3.08
N VAL A 41 2.59 -5.23 -3.52
CA VAL A 41 3.27 -5.01 -4.82
C VAL A 41 2.29 -5.13 -5.99
N ARG A 42 1.42 -6.16 -5.98
CA ARG A 42 0.38 -6.34 -7.01
C ARG A 42 -0.61 -5.18 -7.02
N GLY A 43 -1.04 -4.72 -5.85
CA GLY A 43 -1.91 -3.55 -5.71
C GLY A 43 -1.26 -2.30 -6.27
N MET A 44 0.03 -2.09 -5.98
CA MET A 44 0.80 -0.94 -6.46
C MET A 44 0.98 -0.97 -7.98
N LEU A 45 1.31 -2.13 -8.55
CA LEU A 45 1.42 -2.29 -10.01
C LEU A 45 0.08 -2.08 -10.72
N LYS A 46 -1.02 -2.60 -10.16
CA LYS A 46 -2.37 -2.38 -10.69
C LYS A 46 -2.75 -0.90 -10.64
N TRP A 47 -2.47 -0.23 -9.52
CA TRP A 47 -2.71 1.20 -9.36
C TRP A 47 -1.87 2.03 -10.34
N LEU A 48 -0.60 1.69 -10.56
CA LEU A 48 0.26 2.37 -11.54
C LEU A 48 -0.26 2.20 -12.97
N ASN A 49 -0.67 0.98 -13.35
CA ASN A 49 -1.09 0.66 -14.71
C ASN A 49 -2.49 1.20 -15.03
N CYS A 50 -3.43 1.12 -14.09
CA CYS A 50 -4.85 1.38 -14.38
C CYS A 50 -5.41 2.59 -13.60
N ARG A 51 -4.67 3.16 -12.64
CA ARG A 51 -5.08 4.24 -11.74
C ARG A 51 -6.49 4.08 -11.15
N THR A 52 -6.92 2.84 -10.99
CA THR A 52 -8.28 2.48 -10.59
C THR A 52 -8.22 1.37 -9.54
N ASP A 53 -9.17 1.42 -8.61
CA ASP A 53 -9.37 0.44 -7.55
C ASP A 53 -8.11 0.17 -6.71
N CYS A 54 -7.80 1.09 -5.80
CA CYS A 54 -6.70 1.02 -4.84
C CYS A 54 -7.03 0.20 -3.58
N GLN A 55 -8.22 -0.40 -3.47
CA GLN A 55 -8.65 -1.11 -2.26
C GLN A 55 -7.65 -2.19 -1.83
N LEU A 56 -7.12 -2.97 -2.78
CA LEU A 56 -6.12 -3.99 -2.49
C LEU A 56 -4.83 -3.38 -1.94
N LEU A 57 -4.38 -2.26 -2.51
CA LEU A 57 -3.19 -1.55 -2.08
C LEU A 57 -3.37 -0.92 -0.70
N ASP A 58 -4.53 -0.32 -0.44
CA ASP A 58 -4.87 0.33 0.81
C ASP A 58 -5.04 -0.68 1.95
N ASP A 59 -5.75 -1.78 1.71
CA ASP A 59 -5.93 -2.87 2.68
C ASP A 59 -4.58 -3.52 3.02
N ALA A 60 -3.74 -3.81 2.01
CA ALA A 60 -2.41 -4.37 2.22
C ALA A 60 -1.49 -3.38 2.95
N GLY A 61 -1.54 -2.11 2.58
CA GLY A 61 -0.75 -1.06 3.22
C GLY A 61 -1.14 -0.83 4.68
N SER A 62 -2.44 -0.93 4.97
CA SER A 62 -2.97 -0.83 6.33
C SER A 62 -2.52 -2.03 7.18
N GLU A 63 -2.62 -3.25 6.65
CA GLU A 63 -2.16 -4.45 7.37
C GLU A 63 -0.64 -4.45 7.59
N LEU A 64 0.17 -3.98 6.63
CA LEU A 64 1.62 -3.80 6.80
C LEU A 64 1.94 -2.82 7.94
N ARG A 65 1.28 -1.66 7.98
CA ARG A 65 1.43 -0.68 9.08
C ARG A 65 1.03 -1.27 10.43
N LEU A 66 -0.10 -1.97 10.50
CA LEU A 66 -0.57 -2.63 11.72
C LEU A 66 0.42 -3.69 12.24
N ARG A 67 1.15 -4.35 11.33
CA ARG A 67 2.22 -5.31 11.66
C ARG A 67 3.59 -4.66 11.87
N ARG A 68 3.70 -3.33 11.69
CA ARG A 68 4.97 -2.57 11.73
C ARG A 68 5.98 -3.08 10.69
N LEU A 69 5.48 -3.50 9.54
CA LEU A 69 6.28 -3.89 8.39
C LEU A 69 6.38 -2.72 7.41
N GLU A 70 7.59 -2.50 6.89
CA GLU A 70 7.81 -1.52 5.83
C GLU A 70 7.27 -2.06 4.49
N PRO A 71 6.54 -1.25 3.71
CA PRO A 71 6.14 -1.64 2.38
C PRO A 71 7.36 -1.88 1.48
N PRO A 72 7.33 -2.87 0.58
CA PRO A 72 8.45 -3.21 -0.29
C PRO A 72 8.59 -2.22 -1.46
N HIS A 73 8.83 -0.95 -1.15
CA HIS A 73 8.95 0.14 -2.13
C HIS A 73 10.00 -0.12 -3.21
N GLN A 74 11.11 -0.77 -2.84
CA GLN A 74 12.18 -1.12 -3.79
C GLN A 74 11.73 -2.14 -4.84
N GLN A 75 10.93 -3.14 -4.47
CA GLN A 75 10.46 -4.16 -5.40
C GLN A 75 9.46 -3.57 -6.42
N ALA A 76 8.61 -2.64 -5.99
CA ALA A 76 7.75 -1.88 -6.90
C ALA A 76 8.57 -0.98 -7.85
N GLY A 77 9.64 -0.36 -7.37
CA GLY A 77 10.53 0.49 -8.17
C GLY A 77 11.34 -0.26 -9.23
N SER A 78 11.86 -1.45 -8.91
CA SER A 78 12.66 -2.26 -9.85
C SER A 78 11.86 -2.78 -11.04
N THR A 79 10.56 -3.06 -10.87
CA THR A 79 9.67 -3.42 -12.00
C THR A 79 9.40 -2.23 -12.93
N ILE A 80 9.43 -1.00 -12.42
CA ILE A 80 9.18 0.23 -13.20
C ILE A 80 10.42 0.62 -14.04
N LEU A 81 11.63 0.28 -13.58
CA LEU A 81 12.90 0.62 -14.25
C LEU A 81 13.45 -0.48 -15.16
N SER A 82 12.72 -1.57 -15.38
CA SER A 82 12.98 -2.48 -16.51
C SER A 82 12.12 -2.04 -17.68
N PRO A 83 12.59 -1.11 -18.56
CA PRO A 83 11.98 -0.99 -19.87
C PRO A 83 12.21 -2.34 -20.55
N SER A 84 11.15 -3.12 -20.71
CA SER A 84 11.19 -4.21 -21.68
C SER A 84 11.49 -3.57 -23.04
N SER A 85 12.73 -3.76 -23.48
CA SER A 85 13.14 -3.51 -24.86
C SER A 85 12.13 -4.18 -25.80
N PHE A 86 11.43 -3.36 -26.59
CA PHE A 86 10.78 -3.77 -27.82
C PHE A 86 11.07 -2.71 -28.87
#